data_AF-A0A172T9H3-F1
#
_entry.id   AF-A0A172T9H3-F1
#
_cell.length_a   1.000
_cell.length_b   1.000
_cell.length_c   1.000
_cell.angle_alpha   90.00
_cell.angle_beta   90.00
_cell.angle_gamma   90.00
#
_symmetry.space_group_name_H-M   'P 1'
#
loop_
_entity.id
_entity.type
_entity.pdbx_description
1 polymer ?
#
loop_
_entity_poly.entity_id
_entity_poly.type
_entity_poly.pdbx_seq_one_letter_code
_entity_poly.pdbx_strand_id
1 'polypeptide(L)'
;MGVSAKGVVVFPPSAGTAVFTASVDGRAQAIASAAVAADGSYRLALPSLPSLPSRSNLEVLPTVPSVLPDQVSGVECSGEPVASTPNARVLVLSGGTFSADGAGGAVTGHLMPASAAIGNRLTSQDILITTRTHAYADRDVRLTGTLNCTFTRADGSTLEGSVQVNYDLKHGWNSLETRTGQPSVNAPIATVTSSHTLANVNWRYLPVTP
;
A
#
# COMPACT_ATOMS: atom_id res chain seq x y z
N MET A 1 -11.33 22.33 4.13
CA MET A 1 -11.09 21.81 2.76
C MET A 1 -10.07 20.68 2.88
N GLY A 2 -10.26 19.59 2.14
CA GLY A 2 -9.35 18.45 2.12
C GLY A 2 -8.01 18.74 1.43
N VAL A 3 -7.11 17.76 1.42
CA VAL A 3 -5.83 17.81 0.67
C VAL A 3 -5.97 17.08 -0.66
N SER A 4 -5.21 17.52 -1.68
CA SER A 4 -5.23 16.89 -2.99
C SER A 4 -3.98 16.03 -3.20
N ALA A 5 -4.18 14.77 -3.55
CA ALA A 5 -3.14 13.88 -4.04
C ALA A 5 -3.34 13.59 -5.53
N LYS A 6 -2.26 13.27 -6.25
CA LYS A 6 -2.32 12.84 -7.65
C LYS A 6 -1.86 11.39 -7.78
N GLY A 7 -2.15 10.80 -8.93
CA GLY A 7 -1.61 9.49 -9.26
C GLY A 7 -2.08 9.04 -10.64
N VAL A 8 -1.75 7.78 -10.93
CA VAL A 8 -2.19 7.09 -12.14
C VAL A 8 -2.84 5.77 -11.75
N VAL A 9 -3.99 5.47 -12.32
CA VAL A 9 -4.53 4.12 -12.40
C VAL A 9 -3.85 3.43 -13.58
N VAL A 10 -3.00 2.43 -13.29
CA VAL A 10 -2.27 1.64 -14.28
C VAL A 10 -3.23 0.61 -14.87
N PHE A 11 -3.69 0.88 -16.09
CA PHE A 11 -4.70 0.14 -16.86
C PHE A 11 -4.42 0.35 -18.37
N PRO A 12 -4.88 -0.50 -19.32
CA PRO A 12 -5.15 -0.04 -20.69
C PRO A 12 -6.06 1.21 -20.70
N PRO A 13 -6.10 2.05 -21.73
CA PRO A 13 -6.76 3.36 -21.61
C PRO A 13 -8.29 3.27 -21.52
N SER A 14 -8.89 3.77 -20.43
CA SER A 14 -10.30 4.18 -20.38
C SER A 14 -10.53 5.29 -19.34
N ALA A 15 -11.43 6.22 -19.64
CA ALA A 15 -11.91 7.18 -18.65
C ALA A 15 -12.92 6.50 -17.72
N GLY A 16 -13.06 7.00 -16.48
CA GLY A 16 -13.99 6.42 -15.53
C GLY A 16 -13.98 7.09 -14.16
N THR A 17 -14.54 6.38 -13.17
CA THR A 17 -14.56 6.81 -11.77
C THR A 17 -13.85 5.78 -10.90
N ALA A 18 -12.91 6.23 -10.07
CA ALA A 18 -12.29 5.45 -9.02
C ALA A 18 -12.91 5.80 -7.67
N VAL A 19 -13.20 4.79 -6.85
CA VAL A 19 -13.62 4.94 -5.45
C VAL A 19 -12.61 4.22 -4.58
N PHE A 20 -11.87 4.97 -3.76
CA PHE A 20 -10.83 4.45 -2.89
C PHE A 20 -11.40 4.11 -1.52
N THR A 21 -10.99 2.97 -1.00
CA THR A 21 -11.54 2.38 0.21
C THR A 21 -10.48 2.16 1.29
N ALA A 22 -10.95 2.15 2.53
CA ALA A 22 -10.20 1.70 3.69
C ALA A 22 -11.07 0.75 4.53
N SER A 23 -10.43 -0.08 5.35
CA SER A 23 -11.14 -0.85 6.37
C SER A 23 -11.30 0.00 7.63
N VAL A 24 -12.55 0.20 8.07
CA VAL A 24 -12.90 0.89 9.31
C VAL A 24 -13.73 -0.06 10.16
N ASP A 25 -13.22 -0.42 11.34
CA ASP A 25 -13.84 -1.39 12.25
C ASP A 25 -14.28 -2.70 11.54
N GLY A 26 -13.43 -3.19 10.64
CA GLY A 26 -13.65 -4.44 9.89
C GLY A 26 -14.55 -4.33 8.65
N ARG A 27 -14.98 -3.13 8.28
CA ARG A 27 -15.83 -2.89 7.10
C ARG A 27 -15.12 -2.03 6.06
N ALA A 28 -15.21 -2.43 4.80
CA ALA A 28 -14.74 -1.60 3.70
C ALA A 28 -15.64 -0.35 3.58
N GLN A 29 -15.04 0.82 3.66
CA GLN A 29 -15.70 2.11 3.55
C GLN A 29 -15.10 2.92 2.41
N ALA A 30 -15.96 3.56 1.60
CA ALA A 30 -15.51 4.54 0.61
C ALA A 30 -15.03 5.81 1.31
N ILE A 31 -13.78 6.22 1.02
CA ILE A 31 -13.13 7.35 1.67
C ILE A 31 -13.06 8.56 0.75
N ALA A 32 -12.75 8.31 -0.51
CA ALA A 32 -12.61 9.36 -1.51
C ALA A 32 -12.88 8.79 -2.90
N SER A 33 -13.31 9.65 -3.82
CA SER A 33 -13.50 9.30 -5.23
C SER A 33 -12.73 10.27 -6.13
N ALA A 34 -12.42 9.81 -7.34
CA ALA A 34 -11.79 10.64 -8.36
C ALA A 34 -12.32 10.27 -9.75
N ALA A 35 -12.51 11.29 -10.58
CA ALA A 35 -12.58 11.09 -12.02
C ALA A 35 -11.18 10.69 -12.52
N VAL A 36 -11.14 9.66 -13.36
CA VAL A 36 -9.94 9.13 -14.00
C VAL A 36 -10.00 9.48 -15.48
N ALA A 37 -8.97 10.15 -15.98
CA ALA A 37 -8.86 10.50 -17.38
C ALA A 37 -8.50 9.26 -18.23
N ALA A 38 -8.65 9.38 -19.55
CA ALA A 38 -8.36 8.28 -20.47
C ALA A 38 -6.89 7.81 -20.47
N ASP A 39 -5.96 8.65 -19.99
CA ASP A 39 -4.56 8.31 -19.78
C ASP A 39 -4.28 7.67 -18.39
N GLY A 40 -5.35 7.38 -17.63
CA GLY A 40 -5.28 6.83 -16.28
C GLY A 40 -4.97 7.86 -15.19
N SER A 41 -4.69 9.12 -15.54
CA SER A 41 -4.38 10.14 -14.54
C SER A 41 -5.60 10.51 -13.71
N TYR A 42 -5.38 10.74 -12.42
CA TYR A 42 -6.44 11.19 -11.51
C TYR A 42 -5.92 12.22 -10.51
N ARG A 43 -6.86 13.01 -9.98
CA ARG A 43 -6.65 13.87 -8.82
C ARG A 43 -7.64 13.46 -7.74
N LEU A 44 -7.12 12.99 -6.62
CA LEU A 44 -7.90 12.55 -5.48
C LEU A 44 -8.02 13.68 -4.46
N ALA A 45 -9.26 14.01 -4.12
CA ALA A 45 -9.57 14.91 -3.02
C ALA A 45 -9.73 14.08 -1.74
N LEU A 46 -8.71 14.10 -0.89
CA LEU A 46 -8.71 13.39 0.38
C LEU A 46 -9.42 14.24 1.45
N PRO A 47 -10.37 13.69 2.22
CA PRO A 47 -11.10 14.45 3.22
C PRO A 47 -10.15 14.96 4.32
N SER A 48 -10.39 16.19 4.83
CA SER A 48 -9.55 16.74 5.91
C SER A 48 -9.72 15.99 7.24
N LEU A 49 -10.88 15.35 7.43
CA LEU A 49 -11.23 14.57 8.62
C LEU A 49 -12.02 13.33 8.16
N PRO A 50 -11.34 12.22 7.80
CA PRO A 50 -12.02 10.97 7.48
C PRO A 50 -12.64 10.34 8.72
N SER A 51 -13.63 9.46 8.52
CA SER A 51 -14.07 8.54 9.56
C SER A 51 -12.93 7.62 9.96
N LEU A 52 -12.62 7.59 11.25
CA LEU A 52 -11.57 6.72 11.81
C LEU A 52 -12.20 5.57 12.59
N PRO A 53 -11.46 4.46 12.78
CA PRO A 53 -11.88 3.39 13.66
C PRO A 53 -12.18 3.87 15.09
N SER A 54 -13.04 3.13 15.78
CA SER A 54 -13.46 3.46 17.14
C SER A 54 -12.35 3.33 18.19
N ARG A 55 -11.32 2.51 17.90
CA ARG A 55 -10.19 2.19 18.80
C ARG A 55 -8.86 2.37 18.07
N SER A 56 -7.77 2.34 18.85
CA SER A 56 -6.42 2.22 18.29
C SER A 56 -6.33 1.02 17.37
N ASN A 57 -5.63 1.19 16.26
CA ASN A 57 -5.61 0.21 15.17
C ASN A 57 -4.28 0.24 14.39
N LEU A 58 -3.16 0.45 15.09
CA LEU A 58 -1.84 0.59 14.46
C LEU A 58 -1.40 -0.65 13.68
N GLU A 59 -1.99 -1.82 13.95
CA GLU A 59 -1.81 -3.06 13.20
C GLU A 59 -2.26 -2.97 11.73
N VAL A 60 -3.07 -1.98 11.35
CA VAL A 60 -3.45 -1.76 9.95
C VAL A 60 -2.32 -1.17 9.10
N LEU A 61 -1.26 -0.65 9.73
CA LEU A 61 -0.11 -0.13 9.00
C LEU A 61 0.62 -1.29 8.29
N PRO A 62 0.94 -1.16 6.99
CA PRO A 62 1.52 -2.24 6.21
C PRO A 62 2.99 -2.50 6.60
N THR A 63 3.21 -3.32 7.62
CA THR A 63 4.56 -3.70 8.07
C THR A 63 5.13 -4.86 7.24
N VAL A 64 4.30 -5.81 6.80
CA VAL A 64 4.72 -6.95 5.99
C VAL A 64 4.45 -6.66 4.51
N PRO A 65 5.38 -6.95 3.58
CA PRO A 65 5.17 -6.68 2.17
C PRO A 65 4.05 -7.55 1.59
N SER A 66 3.10 -6.91 0.92
CA SER A 66 1.99 -7.59 0.23
C SER A 66 2.31 -8.01 -1.22
N VAL A 67 3.41 -7.48 -1.77
CA VAL A 67 3.95 -7.85 -3.08
C VAL A 67 5.34 -8.40 -2.86
N LEU A 68 5.56 -9.62 -3.34
CA LEU A 68 6.77 -10.39 -3.14
C LEU A 68 7.48 -10.60 -4.48
N PRO A 69 8.80 -10.87 -4.48
CA PRO A 69 9.51 -11.35 -5.66
C PRO A 69 8.85 -12.60 -6.23
N ASP A 70 8.89 -12.80 -7.56
CA ASP A 70 8.15 -13.87 -8.25
C ASP A 70 8.50 -15.30 -7.77
N GLN A 71 9.71 -15.51 -7.27
CA GLN A 71 10.19 -16.77 -6.71
C GLN A 71 9.69 -17.05 -5.29
N VAL A 72 9.00 -16.09 -4.66
CA VAL A 72 8.52 -16.16 -3.28
C VAL A 72 7.00 -16.33 -3.28
N SER A 73 6.52 -17.36 -2.59
CA SER A 73 5.10 -17.70 -2.47
C SER A 73 4.47 -17.23 -1.15
N GLY A 74 5.28 -16.92 -0.14
CA GLY A 74 4.78 -16.46 1.16
C GLY A 74 5.83 -15.80 2.03
N VAL A 75 5.36 -15.11 3.07
CA VAL A 75 6.20 -14.48 4.10
C VAL A 75 5.52 -14.62 5.45
N GLU A 76 6.30 -15.02 6.45
CA GLU A 76 5.89 -15.04 7.85
C GLU A 76 6.86 -14.19 8.64
N CYS A 77 6.36 -13.31 9.50
CA CYS A 77 7.17 -12.40 10.29
C CYS A 77 6.83 -12.52 11.77
N SER A 78 7.84 -12.37 12.62
CA SER A 78 7.72 -12.37 14.07
C SER A 78 8.37 -11.13 14.68
N GLY A 79 7.88 -10.74 15.85
CA GLY A 79 8.23 -9.50 16.54
C GLY A 79 7.10 -8.48 16.49
N GLU A 80 7.20 -7.46 17.33
CA GLU A 80 6.21 -6.39 17.43
C GLU A 80 6.92 -5.03 17.42
N PRO A 81 6.60 -4.14 16.47
CA PRO A 81 7.15 -2.79 16.46
C PRO A 81 6.60 -1.98 17.63
N VAL A 82 7.40 -1.06 18.16
CA VAL A 82 7.01 -0.22 19.29
C VAL A 82 6.44 1.11 18.79
N ALA A 83 5.25 1.46 19.28
CA ALA A 83 4.60 2.72 19.00
C ALA A 83 4.86 3.74 20.12
N SER A 84 5.25 4.96 19.76
CA SER A 84 5.33 6.10 20.69
C SER A 84 3.97 6.59 21.19
N THR A 85 2.91 6.33 20.43
CA THR A 85 1.53 6.74 20.70
C THR A 85 0.58 5.55 20.49
N PRO A 86 0.52 4.59 21.44
CA PRO A 86 -0.19 3.33 21.27
C PRO A 86 -1.71 3.45 21.15
N ASN A 87 -2.28 4.62 21.48
CA ASN A 87 -3.71 4.93 21.35
C ASN A 87 -4.07 5.69 20.07
N ALA A 88 -3.13 5.86 19.14
CA ALA A 88 -3.37 6.56 17.89
C ALA A 88 -4.28 5.77 16.96
N ARG A 89 -5.04 6.49 16.14
CA ARG A 89 -5.94 5.91 15.15
C ARG A 89 -5.47 6.29 13.77
N VAL A 90 -5.46 5.30 12.90
CA VAL A 90 -4.98 5.46 11.53
C VAL A 90 -6.00 4.92 10.55
N LEU A 91 -6.06 5.50 9.38
CA LEU A 91 -6.83 5.00 8.25
C LEU A 91 -5.89 4.83 7.07
N VAL A 92 -5.80 3.63 6.52
CA VAL A 92 -4.93 3.32 5.38
C VAL A 92 -5.81 3.02 4.17
N LEU A 93 -5.57 3.69 3.05
CA LEU A 93 -6.22 3.33 1.80
C LEU A 93 -5.65 1.98 1.34
N SER A 94 -6.47 0.94 1.34
CA SER A 94 -6.04 -0.43 1.03
C SER A 94 -6.36 -0.86 -0.39
N GLY A 95 -7.26 -0.13 -1.07
CA GLY A 95 -7.71 -0.47 -2.40
C GLY A 95 -8.80 0.46 -2.90
N GLY A 96 -9.57 -0.04 -3.86
CA GLY A 96 -10.72 0.66 -4.38
C GLY A 96 -11.46 -0.14 -5.45
N THR A 97 -12.47 0.49 -6.02
CA THR A 97 -13.20 0.00 -7.19
C THR A 97 -13.12 1.01 -8.32
N PHE A 98 -13.26 0.51 -9.54
CA PHE A 98 -13.29 1.31 -10.76
C PHE A 98 -14.54 1.02 -11.57
N SER A 99 -15.13 2.07 -12.11
CA SER A 99 -16.25 2.00 -13.05
C SER A 99 -15.93 2.80 -14.32
N ALA A 100 -15.96 2.13 -15.47
CA ALA A 100 -15.61 2.70 -16.77
C ALA A 100 -16.70 3.60 -17.38
N ASP A 101 -17.93 3.55 -16.88
CA ASP A 101 -19.04 4.37 -17.41
C ASP A 101 -19.06 5.82 -16.86
N GLY A 102 -18.14 6.15 -15.95
CA GLY A 102 -17.96 7.51 -15.44
C GLY A 102 -19.05 8.03 -14.51
N ALA A 103 -20.12 7.26 -14.24
CA ALA A 103 -21.23 7.64 -13.38
C ALA A 103 -21.31 6.82 -12.09
N GLY A 104 -20.27 6.03 -11.80
CA GLY A 104 -20.30 5.07 -10.69
C GLY A 104 -21.28 3.93 -10.94
N GLY A 105 -21.47 3.55 -12.22
CA GLY A 105 -22.27 2.39 -12.55
C GLY A 105 -21.50 1.10 -12.28
N ALA A 106 -21.54 0.13 -13.20
CA ALA A 106 -21.04 -1.20 -12.90
C ALA A 106 -19.53 -1.15 -12.56
N VAL A 107 -19.15 -1.84 -11.48
CA VAL A 107 -17.73 -2.04 -11.14
C VAL A 107 -17.13 -2.95 -12.20
N THR A 108 -16.12 -2.45 -12.92
CA THR A 108 -15.41 -3.21 -13.95
C THR A 108 -14.04 -3.70 -13.47
N GLY A 109 -13.55 -3.16 -12.35
CA GLY A 109 -12.32 -3.64 -11.74
C GLY A 109 -12.10 -3.20 -10.30
N HIS A 110 -11.11 -3.84 -9.68
CA HIS A 110 -10.58 -3.49 -8.38
C HIS A 110 -9.27 -2.72 -8.53
N LEU A 111 -9.01 -1.83 -7.58
CA LEU A 111 -7.78 -1.07 -7.49
C LEU A 111 -6.96 -1.58 -6.30
N MET A 112 -5.67 -1.80 -6.53
CA MET A 112 -4.70 -2.11 -5.49
C MET A 112 -3.51 -1.16 -5.60
N PRO A 113 -2.77 -0.85 -4.52
CA PRO A 113 -1.53 -0.12 -4.61
C PRO A 113 -0.61 -0.70 -5.69
N ALA A 114 -0.15 0.12 -6.64
CA ALA A 114 0.75 -0.36 -7.68
C ALA A 114 2.15 -0.61 -7.11
N SER A 115 2.77 -1.71 -7.53
CA SER A 115 4.18 -2.01 -7.28
C SER A 115 5.04 -1.57 -8.47
N ALA A 116 6.15 -0.92 -8.20
CA ALA A 116 7.23 -0.73 -9.16
C ALA A 116 8.34 -1.74 -8.85
N ALA A 117 8.73 -2.56 -9.83
CA ALA A 117 9.82 -3.52 -9.68
C ALA A 117 10.96 -3.16 -10.62
N ILE A 118 12.17 -3.08 -10.08
CA ILE A 118 13.42 -2.98 -10.83
C ILE A 118 14.17 -4.27 -10.58
N GLY A 119 14.60 -4.96 -11.65
CA GLY A 119 15.39 -6.18 -11.53
C GLY A 119 16.17 -6.47 -12.79
N ASN A 120 17.34 -7.08 -12.66
CA ASN A 120 18.10 -7.55 -13.81
C ASN A 120 17.48 -8.87 -14.32
N ARG A 121 16.63 -8.78 -15.35
CA ARG A 121 15.93 -9.93 -15.95
C ARG A 121 16.84 -11.02 -16.51
N LEU A 122 18.11 -10.72 -16.81
CA LEU A 122 19.04 -11.69 -17.38
C LEU A 122 19.66 -12.62 -16.34
N THR A 123 19.73 -12.20 -15.07
CA THR A 123 20.35 -12.98 -13.99
C THR A 123 19.45 -13.15 -12.77
N SER A 124 18.27 -12.53 -12.73
CA SER A 124 17.41 -12.41 -11.53
C SER A 124 18.17 -11.95 -10.29
N GLN A 125 19.18 -11.10 -10.50
CA GLN A 125 19.99 -10.49 -9.45
C GLN A 125 19.49 -9.07 -9.21
N ASP A 126 19.46 -8.70 -7.94
CA ASP A 126 19.03 -7.40 -7.42
C ASP A 126 17.59 -7.01 -7.79
N ILE A 127 16.63 -7.52 -7.02
CA ILE A 127 15.22 -7.16 -7.12
C ILE A 127 14.92 -6.05 -6.12
N LEU A 128 14.37 -4.93 -6.58
CA LEU A 128 13.80 -3.88 -5.74
C LEU A 128 12.34 -3.67 -6.11
N ILE A 129 11.43 -4.00 -5.19
CA ILE A 129 9.99 -3.78 -5.32
C ILE A 129 9.59 -2.64 -4.38
N THR A 130 8.89 -1.64 -4.90
CA THR A 130 8.35 -0.52 -4.11
C THR A 130 6.84 -0.45 -4.26
N THR A 131 6.12 -0.40 -3.14
CA THR A 131 4.68 -0.10 -3.11
C THR A 131 4.44 1.16 -2.28
N ARG A 132 3.41 1.93 -2.65
CA ARG A 132 3.01 3.14 -1.92
C ARG A 132 1.51 3.18 -1.70
N THR A 133 1.09 3.72 -0.58
CA THR A 133 -0.31 4.07 -0.34
C THR A 133 -0.45 5.34 0.51
N HIS A 134 -1.66 5.78 0.76
CA HIS A 134 -1.98 6.90 1.63
C HIS A 134 -2.49 6.43 2.98
N ALA A 135 -2.15 7.18 4.03
CA ALA A 135 -2.72 6.97 5.35
C ALA A 135 -3.02 8.29 6.05
N TYR A 136 -4.14 8.35 6.76
CA TYR A 136 -4.48 9.42 7.68
C TYR A 136 -4.11 9.01 9.10
N ALA A 137 -3.43 9.85 9.86
CA ALA A 137 -3.19 9.67 11.29
C ALA A 137 -3.92 10.75 12.09
N ASP A 138 -4.60 10.37 13.18
CA ASP A 138 -5.33 11.29 14.05
C ASP A 138 -4.43 12.15 14.95
N ARG A 139 -3.14 11.81 15.00
CA ARG A 139 -2.07 12.50 15.72
C ARG A 139 -0.72 12.09 15.15
N ASP A 140 0.36 12.67 15.67
CA ASP A 140 1.71 12.22 15.35
C ASP A 140 1.97 10.81 15.90
N VAL A 141 2.52 9.93 15.06
CA VAL A 141 2.79 8.53 15.40
C VAL A 141 4.17 8.13 14.90
N ARG A 142 5.02 7.70 15.83
CA ARG A 142 6.24 6.97 15.49
C ARG A 142 6.06 5.48 15.81
N LEU A 143 6.22 4.62 14.81
CA LEU A 143 6.24 3.16 14.92
C LEU A 143 7.59 2.66 14.40
N THR A 144 8.37 2.03 15.29
CA THR A 144 9.72 1.54 14.95
C THR A 144 9.97 0.13 15.45
N GLY A 145 10.68 -0.67 14.66
CA GLY A 145 11.11 -2.00 15.09
C GLY A 145 11.71 -2.80 13.95
N THR A 146 12.23 -3.97 14.27
CA THR A 146 12.70 -4.94 13.28
C THR A 146 11.94 -6.24 13.48
N LEU A 147 11.31 -6.74 12.42
CA LEU A 147 10.69 -8.05 12.37
C LEU A 147 11.65 -9.05 11.76
N ASN A 148 11.72 -10.24 12.36
CA ASN A 148 12.43 -11.37 11.76
C ASN A 148 11.45 -12.14 10.90
N CYS A 149 11.80 -12.37 9.64
CA CYS A 149 10.89 -12.95 8.68
C CYS A 149 11.49 -14.16 7.96
N THR A 150 10.64 -15.13 7.67
CA THR A 150 10.94 -16.28 6.83
C THR A 150 10.11 -16.17 5.55
N PHE A 151 10.78 -16.24 4.41
CA PHE A 151 10.19 -16.17 3.09
C PHE A 151 10.15 -17.57 2.47
N THR A 152 8.95 -18.05 2.16
CA THR A 152 8.75 -19.35 1.50
C THR A 152 8.90 -19.16 0.00
N ARG A 153 9.75 -19.95 -0.63
CA ARG A 153 9.93 -19.96 -2.07
C ARG A 153 8.90 -20.85 -2.76
N ALA A 154 8.75 -20.65 -4.07
CA ALA A 154 7.90 -21.48 -4.92
C ALA A 154 8.32 -22.97 -4.93
N ASP A 155 9.59 -23.28 -4.67
CA ASP A 155 10.11 -24.65 -4.55
C ASP A 155 9.93 -25.28 -3.15
N GLY A 156 9.32 -24.54 -2.21
CA GLY A 156 9.08 -24.97 -0.83
C GLY A 156 10.25 -24.75 0.13
N SER A 157 11.41 -24.29 -0.34
CA SER A 157 12.52 -23.91 0.53
C SER A 157 12.27 -22.55 1.20
N THR A 158 12.98 -22.26 2.29
CA THR A 158 12.87 -21.01 3.03
C THR A 158 14.10 -20.13 2.86
N LEU A 159 13.88 -18.82 2.90
CA LEU A 159 14.89 -17.78 2.97
C LEU A 159 14.68 -16.93 4.22
N GLU A 160 15.77 -16.67 4.94
CA GLU A 160 15.76 -15.68 6.00
C GLU A 160 15.57 -14.27 5.43
N GLY A 161 15.01 -13.40 6.26
CA GLY A 161 14.88 -12.00 5.93
C GLY A 161 14.44 -11.15 7.12
N SER A 162 14.30 -9.86 6.86
CA SER A 162 13.90 -8.90 7.89
C SER A 162 13.02 -7.82 7.32
N VAL A 163 12.15 -7.27 8.16
CA VAL A 163 11.43 -6.03 7.88
C VAL A 163 11.85 -5.01 8.92
N GLN A 164 12.44 -3.92 8.46
CA GLN A 164 12.66 -2.73 9.28
C GLN A 164 11.44 -1.81 9.16
N VAL A 165 10.74 -1.60 10.27
CA VAL A 165 9.58 -0.72 10.39
C VAL A 165 10.05 0.65 10.87
N ASN A 166 9.80 1.71 10.09
CA ASN A 166 10.21 3.09 10.38
C ASN A 166 9.13 4.11 9.98
N TYR A 167 7.94 4.02 10.56
CA TYR A 167 6.91 5.03 10.34
C TYR A 167 7.10 6.22 11.30
N ASP A 168 7.12 7.43 10.75
CA ASP A 168 6.99 8.72 11.43
C ASP A 168 5.85 9.49 10.74
N LEU A 169 4.61 9.19 11.15
CA LEU A 169 3.40 9.81 10.63
C LEU A 169 3.18 11.15 11.34
N LYS A 170 2.86 12.18 10.57
CA LYS A 170 2.33 13.43 11.12
C LYS A 170 0.81 13.38 11.17
N HIS A 171 0.21 14.13 12.08
CA HIS A 171 -1.23 14.34 12.08
C HIS A 171 -1.72 14.77 10.68
N GLY A 172 -2.75 14.08 10.18
CA GLY A 172 -3.28 14.27 8.83
C GLY A 172 -2.84 13.20 7.84
N TRP A 173 -2.86 13.53 6.55
CA TRP A 173 -2.52 12.60 5.47
C TRP A 173 -1.02 12.49 5.23
N ASN A 174 -0.56 11.25 5.11
CA ASN A 174 0.82 10.85 4.85
C ASN A 174 0.84 9.87 3.67
N SER A 175 2.02 9.69 3.07
CA SER A 175 2.29 8.57 2.18
C SER A 175 3.08 7.50 2.90
N LEU A 176 2.62 6.25 2.78
CA LEU A 176 3.33 5.07 3.25
C LEU A 176 4.07 4.45 2.08
N GLU A 177 5.25 3.93 2.34
CA GLU A 177 6.07 3.22 1.37
C GLU A 177 6.61 1.94 1.97
N THR A 178 6.59 0.88 1.16
CA THR A 178 7.23 -0.40 1.47
C THR A 178 8.21 -0.70 0.35
N ARG A 179 9.48 -0.91 0.70
CA ARG A 179 10.56 -1.28 -0.23
C ARG A 179 11.08 -2.65 0.13
N THR A 180 10.97 -3.60 -0.77
CA THR A 180 11.48 -4.97 -0.62
C THR A 180 12.65 -5.17 -1.57
N GLY A 181 13.82 -5.46 -1.01
CA GLY A 181 15.07 -5.65 -1.72
C GLY A 181 15.62 -7.07 -1.58
N GLN A 182 16.13 -7.63 -2.66
CA GLN A 182 16.87 -8.89 -2.65
C GLN A 182 18.08 -8.81 -3.60
N PRO A 183 19.32 -8.66 -3.07
CA PRO A 183 20.51 -8.46 -3.90
C PRO A 183 20.85 -9.64 -4.84
N SER A 184 20.50 -10.87 -4.44
CA SER A 184 20.65 -12.07 -5.26
C SER A 184 19.66 -13.14 -4.81
N VAL A 185 19.39 -14.13 -5.66
CA VAL A 185 18.36 -15.17 -5.38
C VAL A 185 18.51 -15.86 -4.03
N ASN A 186 19.75 -16.03 -3.52
CA ASN A 186 20.05 -16.69 -2.24
C ASN A 186 20.35 -15.71 -1.10
N ALA A 187 20.40 -14.40 -1.37
CA ALA A 187 20.57 -13.42 -0.32
C ALA A 187 19.28 -13.31 0.52
N PRO A 188 19.41 -12.96 1.81
CA PRO A 188 18.27 -12.61 2.63
C PRO A 188 17.45 -11.48 2.00
N ILE A 189 16.13 -11.54 2.18
CA ILE A 189 15.23 -10.48 1.73
C ILE A 189 15.14 -9.42 2.82
N ALA A 190 15.38 -8.17 2.45
CA ALA A 190 15.27 -7.03 3.35
C ALA A 190 14.10 -6.14 2.91
N THR A 191 13.21 -5.85 3.85
CA THR A 191 12.11 -4.91 3.62
C THR A 191 12.29 -3.69 4.52
N VAL A 192 12.04 -2.50 3.99
CA VAL A 192 11.96 -1.27 4.78
C VAL A 192 10.60 -0.65 4.56
N THR A 193 9.90 -0.35 5.64
CA THR A 193 8.66 0.42 5.60
C THR A 193 8.85 1.80 6.21
N SER A 194 8.36 2.82 5.52
CA SER A 194 8.54 4.22 5.93
C SER A 194 7.36 5.09 5.57
N SER A 195 7.27 6.25 6.23
CA SER A 195 6.30 7.29 5.89
C SER A 195 7.00 8.54 5.38
N HIS A 196 6.27 9.28 4.57
CA HIS A 196 6.72 10.52 3.97
C HIS A 196 5.57 11.53 3.96
N THR A 197 5.92 12.80 3.74
CA THR A 197 4.94 13.82 3.36
C THR A 197 4.11 13.33 2.17
N LEU A 198 2.84 13.74 2.15
CA LEU A 198 1.88 13.32 1.13
C LEU A 198 2.45 13.43 -0.29
N ALA A 199 2.50 12.30 -0.99
CA ALA A 199 3.04 12.15 -2.33
C ALA A 199 2.05 11.43 -3.26
N ASN A 200 2.40 11.34 -4.53
CA ASN A 200 1.57 10.67 -5.53
C ASN A 200 1.59 9.14 -5.33
N VAL A 201 0.43 8.51 -5.55
CA VAL A 201 0.28 7.05 -5.46
C VAL A 201 -0.33 6.52 -6.75
N ASN A 202 0.28 5.48 -7.30
CA ASN A 202 -0.26 4.77 -8.45
C ASN A 202 -1.04 3.55 -7.98
N TRP A 203 -2.09 3.20 -8.72
CA TRP A 203 -2.96 2.07 -8.42
C TRP A 203 -2.98 1.11 -9.59
N ARG A 204 -2.77 -0.18 -9.35
CA ARG A 204 -2.94 -1.23 -10.35
C ARG A 204 -4.43 -1.54 -10.50
N TYR A 205 -4.93 -1.48 -11.73
CA TYR A 205 -6.24 -2.02 -12.05
C TYR A 205 -6.20 -3.54 -12.18
N LEU A 206 -7.19 -4.20 -11.59
CA LEU A 206 -7.45 -5.62 -11.73
C LEU A 206 -8.87 -5.80 -12.28
N PRO A 207 -9.07 -6.31 -13.50
CA PRO A 207 -10.40 -6.54 -14.02
C PRO A 207 -11.15 -7.52 -13.11
N VAL A 208 -12.41 -7.21 -12.79
CA VAL A 208 -13.36 -8.30 -12.51
C VAL A 208 -13.50 -8.99 -13.87
N THR A 209 -13.06 -10.24 -13.95
CA THR A 209 -13.16 -11.06 -15.17
C THR A 209 -14.54 -10.85 -15.82
N PRO A 210 -14.64 -10.65 -17.13
CA PRO A 210 -15.94 -10.70 -17.80
C PRO A 210 -16.58 -12.08 -17.66
#